data_AF-A0A2G0E623-F1
#
_entry.id   AF-A0A2G0E623-F1
#
_cell.length_a   1.000
_cell.length_b   1.000
_cell.length_c   1.000
_cell.angle_alpha   90.00
_cell.angle_beta   90.00
_cell.angle_gamma   90.00
#
_symmetry.space_group_name_H-M   'P 1'
#
loop_
_entity.id
_entity.type
_entity.pdbx_description
1 polymer ?
#
loop_
_entity_poly.entity_id
_entity_poly.type
_entity_poly.pdbx_seq_one_letter_code
_entity_poly.pdbx_strand_id
1 'polypeptide(L)'
;ITEPIMFGLPVVMNPIYMIPCAIIPSINLIIAYAATSLGIISKTVAAAPWITPPVIQSFIATGGDIRAAVLTVILIILDVFLFLPFVLAANKAKLAEGGY
;
A
#
# COMPACT_ATOMS: atom_id res chain seq x y z
N ILE A 1 9.58 -8.43 0.39
CA ILE A 1 10.32 -8.42 1.67
C ILE A 1 9.67 -7.36 2.52
N THR A 2 8.92 -7.78 3.53
CA THR A 2 8.15 -6.94 4.45
C THR A 2 8.56 -7.19 5.91
N GLU A 3 9.36 -8.22 6.15
CA GLU A 3 9.78 -8.73 7.44
C GLU A 3 10.47 -7.66 8.32
N PRO A 4 11.42 -6.84 7.81
CA PRO A 4 12.05 -5.81 8.64
C PRO A 4 11.07 -4.76 9.17
N ILE A 5 10.02 -4.45 8.41
CA ILE A 5 9.00 -3.48 8.82
C ILE A 5 8.03 -4.14 9.80
N MET A 6 7.63 -5.38 9.53
CA MET A 6 6.67 -6.14 10.36
C MET A 6 7.21 -6.49 11.75
N PHE A 7 8.53 -6.66 11.88
CA PHE A 7 9.20 -6.95 13.15
C PHE A 7 9.89 -5.73 13.76
N GLY A 8 10.40 -4.79 12.96
CA GLY A 8 11.08 -3.58 13.46
C GLY A 8 10.11 -2.55 14.04
N LEU A 9 8.98 -2.33 13.38
CA LEU A 9 7.79 -1.81 14.03
C LEU A 9 7.01 -3.04 14.50
N PRO A 10 6.48 -3.08 15.74
CA PRO A 10 5.73 -4.23 16.22
C PRO A 10 4.33 -4.28 15.57
N VAL A 11 4.25 -4.26 14.24
CA VAL A 11 3.01 -4.24 13.45
C VAL A 11 2.18 -5.48 13.76
N VAL A 12 2.84 -6.63 13.92
CA VAL A 12 2.19 -7.91 14.25
C VAL A 12 1.64 -7.93 15.68
N MET A 13 2.29 -7.22 16.61
CA MET A 13 1.91 -7.20 18.02
C MET A 13 1.05 -5.99 18.42
N ASN A 14 0.94 -4.99 17.55
CA ASN A 14 0.19 -3.76 17.80
C ASN A 14 -1.11 -3.76 16.96
N PRO A 15 -2.28 -3.93 17.61
CA PRO A 15 -3.57 -3.93 16.93
C PRO A 15 -3.85 -2.67 16.10
N ILE A 16 -3.26 -1.52 16.47
CA ILE A 16 -3.42 -0.25 15.76
C ILE A 16 -2.82 -0.33 14.35
N TYR A 17 -1.71 -1.04 14.18
CA TYR A 17 -1.06 -1.22 12.87
C TYR A 17 -1.62 -2.42 12.08
N MET A 18 -2.22 -3.39 12.77
CA MET A 18 -2.87 -4.53 12.11
C MET A 18 -4.08 -4.09 11.26
N ILE A 19 -4.84 -3.11 11.74
CA ILE A 19 -6.01 -2.54 11.05
C ILE A 19 -5.65 -1.98 9.65
N PRO A 20 -4.72 -1.00 9.52
CA PRO A 20 -4.37 -0.48 8.21
C PRO A 20 -3.70 -1.52 7.32
N CYS A 21 -2.94 -2.48 7.88
CA CYS A 21 -2.36 -3.58 7.11
C CYS A 21 -3.41 -4.46 6.40
N ALA A 22 -4.61 -4.62 6.95
CA ALA A 22 -5.69 -5.38 6.32
C ALA A 22 -6.57 -4.52 5.38
N ILE A 23 -6.84 -3.27 5.80
CA ILE A 23 -7.77 -2.39 5.09
C ILE A 23 -7.14 -1.77 3.84
N ILE A 24 -5.90 -1.29 3.92
CA ILE A 24 -5.24 -0.58 2.81
C ILE A 24 -5.14 -1.46 1.54
N PRO A 25 -4.67 -2.73 1.60
CA PRO A 25 -4.65 -3.59 0.43
C PRO A 25 -6.03 -3.83 -0.16
N SER A 26 -7.07 -3.91 0.68
CA SER A 26 -8.45 -4.08 0.24
C SER A 26 -8.96 -2.85 -0.53
N ILE A 27 -8.65 -1.65 -0.04
CA ILE A 27 -8.97 -0.38 -0.73
C ILE A 27 -8.25 -0.32 -2.08
N ASN A 28 -6.95 -0.63 -2.10
CA ASN A 28 -6.15 -0.59 -3.33
C ASN A 28 -6.66 -1.59 -4.37
N LEU A 29 -7.09 -2.79 -3.95
CA LEU A 29 -7.73 -3.76 -4.83
C LEU A 29 -9.00 -3.21 -5.46
N ILE A 30 -9.87 -2.58 -4.67
CA ILE A 30 -11.14 -2.01 -5.16
C ILE A 30 -10.87 -0.91 -6.18
N ILE A 31 -9.93 0.01 -5.88
CA ILE A 31 -9.58 1.12 -6.79
C ILE A 31 -8.95 0.59 -8.08
N ALA A 32 -7.98 -0.33 -7.98
CA ALA A 32 -7.32 -0.91 -9.15
C ALA A 32 -8.30 -1.71 -10.03
N TYR A 33 -9.20 -2.45 -9.41
CA TYR A 33 -10.25 -3.19 -10.13
C TYR A 33 -11.22 -2.23 -10.83
N ALA A 34 -11.70 -1.20 -10.13
CA ALA A 34 -12.58 -0.20 -10.74
C ALA A 34 -11.90 0.53 -11.90
N ALA A 35 -10.64 0.95 -11.74
CA ALA A 35 -9.87 1.60 -12.79
C ALA A 35 -9.67 0.71 -14.02
N THR A 36 -9.44 -0.60 -13.81
CA THR A 36 -9.34 -1.58 -14.90
C THR A 36 -10.69 -1.82 -15.57
N SER A 37 -11.77 -1.94 -14.80
CA SER A 37 -13.12 -2.21 -15.32
C SER A 37 -13.69 -1.01 -16.09
N LEU A 38 -13.35 0.21 -15.70
CA LEU A 38 -13.74 1.44 -16.40
C LEU A 38 -12.86 1.73 -17.63
N GLY A 39 -11.83 0.92 -17.88
CA GLY A 39 -10.90 1.12 -18.99
C GLY A 39 -9.93 2.30 -18.82
N ILE A 40 -9.79 2.82 -17.60
CA ILE A 40 -8.84 3.89 -17.26
C ILE A 40 -7.41 3.37 -17.36
N ILE A 41 -7.19 2.12 -16.94
CA ILE A 41 -5.91 1.42 -17.08
C ILE A 41 -6.09 0.14 -17.90
N SER A 42 -5.05 -0.21 -18.65
CA SER A 42 -5.01 -1.47 -19.41
C SER A 42 -5.03 -2.67 -18.48
N LYS A 43 -5.61 -3.78 -18.95
CA LYS A 43 -5.63 -5.04 -18.20
C LYS A 43 -4.21 -5.55 -18.00
N THR A 44 -4.00 -6.28 -16.90
CA THR A 44 -2.73 -6.95 -16.63
C THR A 44 -2.48 -8.04 -17.69
N VAL A 45 -1.41 -7.89 -18.47
CA VAL A 45 -0.99 -8.81 -19.55
C VAL A 45 0.27 -9.60 -19.19
N ALA A 46 1.03 -9.17 -18.18
CA ALA A 46 2.24 -9.83 -17.72
C ALA A 46 2.31 -9.89 -16.19
N ALA A 47 2.78 -11.01 -15.66
CA ALA A 47 3.12 -11.14 -14.26
C ALA A 47 4.54 -10.61 -14.04
N ALA A 48 4.67 -9.34 -13.63
CA ALA A 48 5.95 -8.78 -13.26
C ALA A 48 6.46 -9.39 -11.94
N PRO A 49 7.79 -9.57 -11.76
CA PRO A 49 8.34 -10.04 -10.50
C PRO A 49 7.90 -9.18 -9.30
N TRP A 50 7.63 -9.82 -8.17
CA TRP A 50 7.18 -9.13 -6.97
C TRP A 50 8.26 -8.22 -6.33
N ILE A 51 9.53 -8.43 -6.68
CA ILE A 51 10.66 -7.58 -6.27
C ILE A 51 10.81 -6.30 -7.11
N THR A 52 10.05 -6.17 -8.19
CA THR A 52 10.07 -4.97 -9.04
C THR A 52 9.46 -3.79 -8.28
N PRO A 53 10.05 -2.58 -8.34
CA PRO A 53 9.47 -1.39 -7.72
C PRO A 53 8.02 -1.17 -8.17
N PRO A 54 7.08 -0.80 -7.29
CA PRO A 54 5.63 -0.84 -7.57
C PRO A 54 5.22 -0.06 -8.84
N VAL A 55 5.78 1.13 -9.05
CA VAL A 55 5.48 1.97 -10.21
C VAL A 55 5.89 1.28 -11.51
N ILE A 56 7.11 0.74 -11.56
CA ILE A 56 7.63 -0.01 -12.72
C ILE A 56 6.87 -1.32 -12.90
N GLN A 57 6.50 -1.97 -11.80
CA GLN A 57 5.74 -3.21 -11.81
C GLN A 57 4.39 -3.02 -12.51
N SER A 58 3.63 -1.99 -12.15
CA SER A 58 2.34 -1.69 -12.79
C SER A 58 2.46 -1.34 -14.27
N PHE A 59 3.54 -0.65 -14.67
CA PHE A 59 3.82 -0.34 -16.06
C PHE A 59 4.09 -1.60 -16.89
N ILE A 60 4.99 -2.47 -16.41
CA ILE A 60 5.33 -3.72 -17.10
C ILE A 60 4.13 -4.67 -17.12
N ALA A 61 3.43 -4.78 -15.98
CA ALA A 61 2.30 -5.68 -15.83
C ALA A 61 1.15 -5.36 -16.80
N THR A 62 0.99 -4.09 -17.18
CA THR A 62 -0.03 -3.61 -18.13
C THR A 62 0.46 -3.49 -19.57
N GLY A 63 1.67 -3.98 -19.88
CA GLY A 63 2.20 -3.95 -21.25
C GLY A 63 2.73 -2.59 -21.68
N GLY A 64 3.14 -1.75 -20.72
CA GLY A 64 3.67 -0.41 -20.96
C GLY A 64 2.65 0.72 -20.83
N ASP A 65 1.56 0.52 -20.08
CA ASP A 65 0.58 1.59 -19.86
C ASP A 65 1.08 2.58 -18.79
N ILE A 66 1.39 3.81 -19.22
CA ILE A 66 1.82 4.90 -18.33
C ILE A 66 0.70 5.27 -17.34
N ARG A 67 -0.56 5.10 -17.70
CA ARG A 67 -1.71 5.40 -16.81
C ARG A 67 -1.71 4.49 -15.59
N ALA A 68 -1.27 3.24 -15.74
CA ALA A 68 -1.13 2.31 -14.63
C ALA A 68 -0.02 2.74 -13.67
N ALA A 69 1.11 3.24 -14.20
CA ALA A 69 2.19 3.80 -13.38
C ALA A 69 1.72 5.03 -12.59
N VAL A 70 0.98 5.94 -13.23
CA VAL A 70 0.43 7.14 -12.58
C VAL A 70 -0.58 6.75 -11.49
N LEU A 71 -1.48 5.79 -11.76
CA LEU A 71 -2.40 5.28 -10.75
C LEU A 71 -1.65 4.72 -9.54
N THR A 72 -0.60 3.94 -9.75
CA THR A 72 0.23 3.41 -8.65
C THR A 72 0.86 4.52 -7.81
N VAL A 73 1.34 5.60 -8.42
CA VAL A 73 1.85 6.76 -7.67
C VAL A 73 0.76 7.41 -6.82
N ILE A 74 -0.45 7.57 -7.38
CA ILE A 74 -1.61 8.11 -6.65
C ILE A 74 -1.99 7.21 -5.48
N LEU A 75 -1.99 5.89 -5.68
CA LEU A 75 -2.28 4.91 -4.63
C LEU A 75 -1.23 4.96 -3.51
N ILE A 76 0.05 5.09 -3.84
CA ILE A 76 1.10 5.26 -2.81
C ILE A 76 0.87 6.53 -1.97
N ILE A 77 0.50 7.63 -2.61
CA ILE A 77 0.18 8.88 -1.90
C ILE A 77 -1.04 8.66 -0.98
N LEU A 78 -2.09 8.01 -1.50
CA LEU A 78 -3.27 7.66 -0.71
C LEU A 78 -2.92 6.77 0.49
N ASP A 79 -2.07 5.76 0.30
CA ASP A 79 -1.61 4.85 1.34
C ASP A 79 -0.90 5.60 2.46
N VAL A 80 -0.06 6.59 2.13
CA VAL A 80 0.58 7.46 3.13
C VAL A 80 -0.47 8.18 3.97
N PHE A 81 -1.49 8.78 3.34
CA PHE A 81 -2.56 9.48 4.07
C PHE A 81 -3.45 8.53 4.89
N LEU A 82 -3.74 7.34 4.38
CA LEU A 82 -4.51 6.33 5.09
C LEU A 82 -3.73 5.77 6.29
N PHE A 83 -2.41 5.63 6.17
CA PHE A 83 -1.56 5.09 7.24
C PHE A 83 -1.22 6.15 8.31
N LEU A 84 -1.11 7.42 7.94
CA LEU A 84 -0.78 8.55 8.82
C LEU A 84 -1.60 8.61 10.14
N PRO A 85 -2.94 8.51 10.15
CA PRO A 85 -3.71 8.57 11.39
C PRO A 85 -3.37 7.43 12.36
N PHE A 86 -3.05 6.24 11.84
CA PHE A 86 -2.69 5.08 12.66
C PHE A 86 -1.29 5.24 13.28
N VAL A 87 -0.34 5.81 12.53
CA VAL A 87 1.00 6.14 13.05
C VAL A 87 0.89 7.16 14.19
N LEU A 88 0.08 8.21 14.00
CA LEU A 88 -0.13 9.23 15.03
C LEU A 88 -0.79 8.64 16.28
N ALA A 89 -1.80 7.78 16.11
CA ALA A 89 -2.47 7.09 17.21
C ALA A 89 -1.50 6.16 17.96
N ALA A 90 -0.68 5.38 17.25
CA ALA A 90 0.31 4.49 17.84
C ALA A 90 1.41 5.25 18.59
N ASN A 91 1.90 6.37 18.03
CA ASN A 91 2.87 7.23 18.71
C ASN A 91 2.29 7.81 20.02
N LYS A 92 1.03 8.27 20.00
CA LYS A 92 0.35 8.78 21.20
C LYS A 92 0.17 7.69 22.26
N ALA A 93 -0.21 6.47 21.86
CA ALA A 93 -0.33 5.34 22.78
C ALA A 93 1.01 5.02 23.45
N LYS A 94 2.10 4.98 22.67
CA LYS A 94 3.45 4.73 23.19
C LYS A 94 3.93 5.81 24.17
N LEU A 95 3.62 7.09 23.92
CA LEU A 95 3.93 8.18 24.86
C LEU A 95 3.13 8.06 26.17
N ALA A 96 1.86 7.65 26.09
CA ALA A 96 1.01 7.48 27.28
C ALA A 96 1.47 6.32 28.18
N GLU A 97 2.11 5.30 27.60
CA GLU A 97 2.68 4.14 28.32
C GLU A 97 4.04 4.45 28.98
N GLY A 98 4.52 5.69 28.93
CA GLY A 98 5.76 6.10 29.60
C GLY A 98 7.04 5.79 28.81
N GLY A 99 6.94 5.64 27.49
CA GLY A 99 8.10 5.47 26.62
C GLY A 99 9.03 6.68 26.63
N TYR A 100 10.30 6.45 26.97
CA TYR A 100 11.41 7.39 26.79
C TYR A 100 11.71 7.58 25.30
#